data_AF-A0A2A4VEH7-F1
#
_entry.id   AF-A0A2A4VEH7-F1
#
_cell.length_a   1.000
_cell.length_b   1.000
_cell.length_c   1.000
_cell.angle_alpha   90.00
_cell.angle_beta   90.00
_cell.angle_gamma   90.00
#
_symmetry.space_group_name_H-M   'P 1'
#
loop_
_entity.id
_entity.type
_entity.pdbx_description
1 polymer ?
#
loop_
_entity_poly.entity_id
_entity_poly.type
_entity_poly.pdbx_seq_one_letter_code
_entity_poly.pdbx_strand_id
1 'polypeptide(L)'
;MSDKKEYDAWNPGVLSSIPKEYMHLSSCFRPENVFTSIDDAFEFAKLTGLKAERVVACRPERLIVHETFVRVMADINIQEGHEYQDLGIRYRETVKTLLDQYITPHMDAFTGRYEDIRADVSNEISEILNATIFEKIEPKVDKKKSGLSALFGFFQKDDKKVAKPVLSTEEAHYQYVQGFKEKATNAETAQSRTIHKYLHKVASLLMIQHGRVLIDRDVLEKVVNNLTCNDYGSKILGDMVAPYIKNAMEVEGYKSIPISTEAIVISLKGASAAGKSTLRLKLKTAPTHYLEETGFNGTDDFALISPDICRKSLIDYDDLGVAERYAGSLTGEELVLIDMKLDRYMKDKVETAPQNAMSNILIDRFRFDSFDAQSLETSGSYSYVSKAECTFMFFIITAPEELVERGWQRGEETGRYRSPDDFLALAVDAYRGMQNKFFQRKDGEGPEFRYEFLNNNVPKGDDPTTVAYGTYDEMNILDVSSLMDVCRYQKIDISGSSADEIYPSSDEMLPENNLDFIAQCIEDIPNINFIDPETHRVYAQINAGVPVIIDADMFHEKNNNSDYKAVFDDSGFSRAVGYSLQSQSPDM
;
A
#
# COMPACT_ATOMS: atom_id res chain seq x y z
N MET A 1 27.40 32.95 19.33
CA MET A 1 26.36 33.47 18.42
C MET A 1 27.04 33.69 17.09
N SER A 2 26.72 33.03 15.97
CA SER A 2 25.64 32.13 15.61
C SER A 2 26.09 31.34 14.38
N ASP A 3 25.94 30.02 14.36
CA ASP A 3 25.95 29.22 13.11
C ASP A 3 24.88 28.11 13.22
N LYS A 4 23.70 28.48 13.73
CA LYS A 4 22.50 27.63 13.69
C LYS A 4 21.62 28.09 12.53
N LYS A 5 21.89 27.53 11.35
CA LYS A 5 20.94 27.18 10.29
C LYS A 5 21.72 26.44 9.18
N GLU A 6 22.22 25.23 9.48
CA GLU A 6 22.82 24.37 8.44
C GLU A 6 21.75 23.57 7.67
N TYR A 7 20.55 23.42 8.25
CA TYR A 7 19.47 22.61 7.69
C TYR A 7 18.11 23.30 7.81
N ASP A 8 17.27 23.05 6.81
CA ASP A 8 15.87 23.50 6.70
C ASP A 8 15.06 22.49 5.88
N ALA A 9 13.81 22.84 5.53
CA ALA A 9 12.91 21.93 4.82
C ALA A 9 13.40 21.53 3.42
N TRP A 10 14.12 22.42 2.74
CA TRP A 10 14.62 22.20 1.39
C TRP A 10 16.08 21.69 1.37
N ASN A 11 16.76 21.77 2.52
CA ASN A 11 18.04 21.13 2.75
C ASN A 11 18.06 20.44 4.13
N PRO A 12 17.45 19.24 4.27
CA PRO A 12 17.31 18.58 5.56
C PRO A 12 18.55 17.76 5.97
N GLY A 13 19.60 17.72 5.15
CA GLY A 13 20.79 16.91 5.41
C GLY A 13 20.59 15.41 5.31
N VAL A 14 19.55 14.97 4.59
CA VAL A 14 19.28 13.57 4.26
C VAL A 14 19.14 13.41 2.75
N LEU A 15 19.46 12.21 2.27
CA LEU A 15 19.28 11.79 0.88
C LEU A 15 18.09 10.83 0.80
N SER A 16 17.46 10.76 -0.36
CA SER A 16 16.42 9.77 -0.67
C SER A 16 16.89 8.33 -0.41
N SER A 17 18.12 8.01 -0.82
CA SER A 17 18.74 6.72 -0.56
C SER A 17 19.52 6.73 0.76
N ILE A 18 19.46 5.60 1.47
CA ILE A 18 20.26 5.41 2.68
C ILE A 18 21.74 5.27 2.27
N PRO A 19 22.66 6.09 2.82
CA PRO A 19 24.08 5.95 2.59
C PRO A 19 24.59 4.55 2.91
N LYS A 20 25.55 4.06 2.12
CA LYS A 20 26.08 2.69 2.26
C LYS A 20 26.62 2.43 3.67
N GLU A 21 27.28 3.42 4.26
CA GLU A 21 27.78 3.33 5.63
C GLU A 21 26.69 3.12 6.68
N TYR A 22 25.45 3.53 6.44
CA TYR A 22 24.33 3.38 7.39
C TYR A 22 23.46 2.15 7.12
N MET A 23 23.66 1.45 6.00
CA MET A 23 22.84 0.28 5.64
C MET A 23 22.82 -0.79 6.73
N HIS A 24 23.94 -1.04 7.40
CA HIS A 24 24.02 -2.01 8.49
C HIS A 24 23.13 -1.68 9.70
N LEU A 25 22.68 -0.43 9.84
CA LEU A 25 21.76 0.02 10.89
C LEU A 25 20.30 -0.30 10.56
N SER A 26 20.00 -0.63 9.29
CA SER A 26 18.64 -0.99 8.84
C SER A 26 18.11 -2.15 9.65
N SER A 27 16.83 -2.09 10.02
CA SER A 27 16.24 -3.13 10.86
C SER A 27 16.22 -4.50 10.19
N CYS A 28 16.22 -4.55 8.86
CA CYS A 28 16.34 -5.78 8.07
C CYS A 28 17.76 -6.37 8.01
N PHE A 29 18.81 -5.66 8.42
CA PHE A 29 20.20 -6.15 8.34
C PHE A 29 20.87 -6.33 9.71
N ARG A 30 20.19 -5.92 10.78
CA ARG A 30 20.67 -6.08 12.15
C ARG A 30 20.75 -7.58 12.55
N PRO A 31 21.89 -8.06 13.08
CA PRO A 31 22.10 -9.48 13.37
C PRO A 31 21.17 -10.02 14.46
N GLU A 32 20.63 -9.16 15.32
CA GLU A 32 19.59 -9.50 16.31
C GLU A 32 18.21 -9.74 15.68
N ASN A 33 17.98 -9.27 14.45
CA ASN A 33 16.69 -9.38 13.75
C ASN A 33 16.70 -10.47 12.66
N VAL A 34 17.85 -10.74 12.04
CA VAL A 34 17.96 -11.65 10.90
C VAL A 34 19.11 -12.64 11.05
N PHE A 35 18.97 -13.82 10.42
CA PHE A 35 20.05 -14.81 10.28
C PHE A 35 20.96 -14.52 9.08
N THR A 36 20.46 -13.83 8.06
CA THR A 36 21.20 -13.54 6.83
C THR A 36 22.19 -12.40 7.08
N SER A 37 23.45 -12.59 6.70
CA SER A 37 24.44 -11.51 6.73
C SER A 37 24.08 -10.43 5.71
N ILE A 38 24.54 -9.19 5.92
CA ILE A 38 24.32 -8.11 4.95
C ILE A 38 24.92 -8.45 3.58
N ASP A 39 26.10 -9.08 3.55
CA ASP A 39 26.77 -9.48 2.32
C ASP A 39 25.99 -10.55 1.55
N ASP A 40 25.49 -11.59 2.23
CA ASP A 40 24.63 -12.62 1.65
C ASP A 40 23.35 -11.98 1.06
N ALA A 41 22.75 -11.03 1.77
CA ALA A 41 21.53 -10.37 1.33
C ALA A 41 21.73 -9.58 0.02
N PHE A 42 22.84 -8.84 -0.09
CA PHE A 42 23.21 -8.15 -1.33
C PHE A 42 23.58 -9.10 -2.45
N GLU A 43 24.22 -10.23 -2.15
CA GLU A 43 24.49 -11.27 -3.14
C GLU A 43 23.20 -11.87 -3.69
N PHE A 44 22.26 -12.26 -2.81
CA PHE A 44 20.96 -12.78 -3.22
C PHE A 44 20.16 -11.75 -4.02
N ALA A 45 20.19 -10.48 -3.62
CA ALA A 45 19.54 -9.40 -4.37
C ALA A 45 20.09 -9.29 -5.79
N LYS A 46 21.43 -9.29 -5.94
CA LYS A 46 22.08 -9.22 -7.25
C LYS A 46 21.74 -10.42 -8.14
N LEU A 47 21.64 -11.63 -7.57
CA LEU A 47 21.34 -12.85 -8.30
C LEU A 47 19.87 -12.93 -8.74
N THR A 48 18.95 -12.55 -7.86
CA THR A 48 17.50 -12.76 -8.03
C THR A 48 16.75 -11.53 -8.55
N GLY A 49 17.34 -10.34 -8.49
CA GLY A 49 16.67 -9.08 -8.80
C GLY A 49 15.73 -8.58 -7.70
N LEU A 50 15.61 -9.29 -6.57
CA LEU A 50 14.85 -8.85 -5.41
C LEU A 50 15.63 -7.80 -4.60
N LYS A 51 14.93 -6.96 -3.83
CA LYS A 51 15.57 -6.08 -2.84
C LYS A 51 16.27 -6.91 -1.75
N ALA A 52 17.43 -6.44 -1.29
CA ALA A 52 18.25 -7.13 -0.28
C ALA A 52 17.47 -7.35 1.02
N GLU A 53 16.69 -6.36 1.44
CA GLU A 53 15.83 -6.38 2.64
C GLU A 53 14.70 -7.41 2.54
N ARG A 54 14.37 -7.90 1.34
CA ARG A 54 13.28 -8.88 1.11
C ARG A 54 13.74 -10.32 1.13
N VAL A 55 15.03 -10.58 0.92
CA VAL A 55 15.60 -11.93 0.85
C VAL A 55 16.27 -12.36 2.15
N VAL A 56 16.21 -11.52 3.19
CA VAL A 56 16.72 -11.82 4.53
C VAL A 56 15.87 -12.89 5.22
N ALA A 57 16.50 -13.75 6.02
CA ALA A 57 15.81 -14.67 6.91
C ALA A 57 15.58 -14.00 8.26
N CYS A 58 14.35 -13.59 8.55
CA CYS A 58 14.02 -13.03 9.86
C CYS A 58 14.15 -14.11 10.94
N ARG A 59 14.66 -13.71 12.10
CA ARG A 59 14.67 -14.54 13.31
C ARG A 59 13.25 -14.71 13.87
N PRO A 60 12.94 -15.84 14.53
CA PRO A 60 11.62 -16.07 15.09
C PRO A 60 11.19 -14.98 16.06
N GLU A 61 12.10 -14.49 16.90
CA GLU A 61 11.87 -13.39 17.84
C GLU A 61 11.35 -12.14 17.11
N ARG A 62 11.95 -11.82 15.95
CA ARG A 62 11.53 -10.67 15.15
C ARG A 62 10.21 -10.92 14.42
N LEU A 63 9.96 -12.14 13.93
CA LEU A 63 8.66 -12.50 13.35
C LEU A 63 7.54 -12.39 14.39
N ILE A 64 7.79 -12.79 15.64
CA ILE A 64 6.85 -12.63 16.75
C ILE A 64 6.54 -11.16 17.04
N VAL A 65 7.54 -10.28 16.99
CA VAL A 65 7.34 -8.83 17.07
C VAL A 65 6.41 -8.34 15.95
N HIS A 66 6.62 -8.81 14.70
CA HIS A 66 5.76 -8.42 13.57
C HIS A 66 4.31 -8.88 13.79
N GLU A 67 4.10 -10.13 14.18
CA GLU A 67 2.76 -10.68 14.42
C GLU A 67 2.10 -10.00 15.63
N THR A 68 2.87 -9.58 16.64
CA THR A 68 2.34 -8.78 17.75
C THR A 68 1.84 -7.43 17.26
N PHE A 69 2.60 -6.72 16.42
CA PHE A 69 2.14 -5.45 15.82
C PHE A 69 0.83 -5.62 15.03
N VAL A 70 0.75 -6.70 14.25
CA VAL A 70 -0.44 -7.06 13.47
C VAL A 70 -1.65 -7.22 14.38
N ARG A 71 -1.54 -7.99 15.46
CA ARG A 71 -2.63 -8.22 16.43
C ARG A 71 -3.04 -6.95 17.15
N VAL A 72 -2.10 -6.12 17.58
CA VAL A 72 -2.43 -4.85 18.24
C VAL A 72 -3.20 -3.92 17.31
N MET A 73 -2.80 -3.79 16.03
CA MET A 73 -3.53 -2.96 15.06
C MET A 73 -4.92 -3.50 14.70
N ALA A 74 -5.07 -4.83 14.65
CA ALA A 74 -6.27 -5.47 14.12
C ALA A 74 -7.30 -5.89 15.17
N ASP A 75 -6.88 -6.17 16.41
CA ASP A 75 -7.73 -6.77 17.45
C ASP A 75 -7.91 -5.89 18.70
N ILE A 76 -6.96 -4.98 18.98
CA ILE A 76 -6.99 -4.14 20.17
C ILE A 76 -7.39 -2.72 19.81
N ASN A 77 -8.40 -2.20 20.51
CA ASN A 77 -8.79 -0.80 20.39
C ASN A 77 -7.85 0.07 21.23
N ILE A 78 -6.82 0.62 20.57
CA ILE A 78 -5.94 1.62 21.17
C ILE A 78 -6.63 2.97 21.09
N GLN A 79 -7.14 3.43 22.24
CA GLN A 79 -7.75 4.74 22.38
C GLN A 79 -6.72 5.81 21.97
N GLU A 80 -7.12 6.68 21.05
CA GLU A 80 -6.29 7.81 20.65
C GLU A 80 -6.39 8.90 21.72
N GLY A 81 -5.32 9.64 21.96
CA GLY A 81 -5.33 10.77 22.90
C GLY A 81 -5.81 12.06 22.23
N HIS A 82 -5.57 13.20 22.88
CA HIS A 82 -5.91 14.50 22.29
C HIS A 82 -4.92 14.92 21.22
N GLU A 83 -3.69 14.40 21.28
CA GLU A 83 -2.65 14.63 20.29
C GLU A 83 -2.38 13.35 19.48
N TYR A 84 -2.02 13.49 18.21
CA TYR A 84 -1.72 12.33 17.35
C TYR A 84 -0.54 11.49 17.89
N GLN A 85 0.36 12.09 18.66
CA GLN A 85 1.52 11.41 19.24
C GLN A 85 1.13 10.42 20.33
N ASP A 86 0.03 10.68 21.04
CA ASP A 86 -0.47 9.84 22.14
C ASP A 86 -0.78 8.42 21.67
N LEU A 87 -1.35 8.29 20.47
CA LEU A 87 -1.61 7.00 19.84
C LEU A 87 -0.32 6.19 19.72
N GLY A 88 0.74 6.83 19.23
CA GLY A 88 2.05 6.20 19.07
C GLY A 88 2.65 5.77 20.41
N ILE A 89 2.51 6.58 21.46
CA ILE A 89 2.99 6.26 22.81
C ILE A 89 2.25 5.05 23.36
N ARG A 90 0.90 5.11 23.41
CA ARG A 90 0.05 4.03 23.92
C ARG A 90 0.24 2.72 23.16
N TYR A 91 0.34 2.79 21.84
CA TYR A 91 0.63 1.61 21.01
C TYR A 91 1.95 0.95 21.41
N ARG A 92 3.02 1.74 21.59
CA ARG A 92 4.32 1.21 22.01
C ARG A 92 4.27 0.61 23.41
N GLU A 93 3.58 1.25 24.33
CA GLU A 93 3.38 0.73 25.70
C GLU A 93 2.62 -0.60 25.68
N THR A 94 1.52 -0.69 24.94
CA THR A 94 0.75 -1.94 24.78
C THR A 94 1.60 -3.04 24.18
N VAL A 95 2.31 -2.78 23.07
CA VAL A 95 3.20 -3.77 22.46
C VAL A 95 4.29 -4.21 23.42
N LYS A 96 4.91 -3.27 24.14
CA LYS A 96 5.96 -3.58 25.12
C LYS A 96 5.43 -4.49 26.22
N THR A 97 4.27 -4.20 26.80
CA THR A 97 3.64 -5.03 27.83
C THR A 97 3.36 -6.44 27.31
N LEU A 98 2.78 -6.56 26.11
CA LEU A 98 2.48 -7.84 25.48
C LEU A 98 3.75 -8.67 25.24
N LEU A 99 4.77 -8.05 24.66
CA LEU A 99 6.05 -8.72 24.38
C LEU A 99 6.75 -9.13 25.67
N ASP A 100 6.94 -8.22 26.63
CA ASP A 100 7.77 -8.46 27.80
C ASP A 100 7.11 -9.44 28.79
N GLN A 101 5.80 -9.28 29.04
CA GLN A 101 5.12 -9.99 30.13
C GLN A 101 4.42 -11.27 29.67
N TYR A 102 3.92 -11.31 28.43
CA TYR A 102 3.05 -12.40 27.97
C TYR A 102 3.69 -13.29 26.91
N ILE A 103 4.64 -12.79 26.13
CA ILE A 103 5.20 -13.51 24.98
C ILE A 103 6.64 -13.97 25.25
N THR A 104 7.53 -13.06 25.69
CA THR A 104 8.94 -13.33 25.98
C THR A 104 9.16 -14.53 26.91
N PRO A 105 8.35 -14.76 27.97
CA PRO A 105 8.49 -15.94 28.83
C PRO A 105 8.33 -17.29 28.10
N HIS A 106 7.79 -17.29 26.89
CA HIS A 106 7.55 -18.48 26.07
C HIS A 106 8.41 -18.51 24.79
N MET A 107 9.44 -17.65 24.69
CA MET A 107 10.25 -17.50 23.46
C MET A 107 10.92 -18.78 22.98
N ASP A 108 11.38 -19.63 23.90
CA ASP A 108 11.99 -20.92 23.57
C ASP A 108 11.05 -21.84 22.78
N ALA A 109 9.75 -21.84 23.13
CA ALA A 109 8.75 -22.64 22.44
C ALA A 109 8.48 -22.13 21.02
N PHE A 110 8.43 -20.80 20.83
CA PHE A 110 8.30 -20.20 19.51
C PHE A 110 9.52 -20.49 18.63
N THR A 111 10.72 -20.38 19.20
CA THR A 111 11.99 -20.63 18.50
C THR A 111 12.09 -22.09 18.06
N GLY A 112 11.82 -23.05 18.96
CA GLY A 112 11.82 -24.47 18.60
C GLY A 112 10.79 -24.78 17.51
N ARG A 113 9.58 -24.20 17.59
CA ARG A 113 8.56 -24.40 16.55
C ARG A 113 8.97 -23.80 15.20
N TYR A 114 9.65 -22.66 15.20
CA TYR A 114 10.17 -22.07 13.97
C TYR A 114 11.26 -22.93 13.33
N GLU A 115 12.15 -23.52 14.12
CA GLU A 115 13.19 -24.42 13.62
C GLU A 115 12.58 -25.66 12.94
N ASP A 116 11.55 -26.26 13.53
CA ASP A 116 10.79 -27.36 12.91
C ASP A 116 10.21 -26.94 11.55
N ILE A 117 9.51 -25.80 11.51
CA ILE A 117 8.90 -25.27 10.27
C ILE A 117 9.96 -25.04 9.20
N ARG A 118 11.10 -24.43 9.58
CA ARG A 118 12.19 -24.13 8.64
C ARG A 118 12.80 -25.41 8.07
N ALA A 119 12.93 -26.47 8.87
CA ALA A 119 13.41 -27.77 8.42
C ALA A 119 12.41 -28.44 7.46
N ASP A 120 11.12 -28.46 7.82
CA ASP A 120 10.04 -29.03 7.00
C ASP A 120 9.93 -28.32 5.63
N VAL A 121 9.97 -26.99 5.64
CA VAL A 121 9.96 -26.17 4.42
C VAL A 121 11.18 -26.45 3.55
N SER A 122 12.39 -26.52 4.14
CA SER A 122 13.60 -26.82 3.37
C SER A 122 13.52 -28.19 2.71
N ASN A 123 13.04 -29.21 3.44
CA ASN A 123 12.89 -30.57 2.92
C ASN A 123 11.92 -30.60 1.72
N GLU A 124 10.75 -29.95 1.83
CA GLU A 124 9.77 -29.89 0.74
C GLU A 124 10.32 -29.13 -0.47
N ILE A 125 11.00 -27.99 -0.28
CA ILE A 125 11.66 -27.25 -1.38
C ILE A 125 12.70 -28.14 -2.06
N SER A 126 13.54 -28.82 -1.27
CA SER A 126 14.57 -29.73 -1.76
C SER A 126 13.98 -30.82 -2.67
N GLU A 127 12.87 -31.44 -2.25
CA GLU A 127 12.16 -32.46 -3.04
C GLU A 127 11.59 -31.88 -4.34
N ILE A 128 10.93 -30.72 -4.27
CA ILE A 128 10.35 -30.05 -5.45
C ILE A 128 11.44 -29.71 -6.47
N LEU A 129 12.55 -29.11 -6.02
CA LEU A 129 13.65 -28.69 -6.90
C LEU A 129 14.32 -29.88 -7.60
N ASN A 130 14.52 -31.00 -6.88
CA ASN A 130 15.08 -32.23 -7.43
C ASN A 130 14.16 -32.89 -8.48
N ALA A 131 12.85 -32.77 -8.32
CA ALA A 131 11.87 -33.32 -9.24
C ALA A 131 11.53 -32.37 -10.42
N THR A 132 12.12 -31.17 -10.47
CA THR A 132 11.78 -30.14 -11.46
C THR A 132 13.04 -29.57 -12.13
N ILE A 133 13.47 -28.38 -11.70
CA ILE A 133 14.54 -27.57 -12.32
C ILE A 133 15.87 -28.34 -12.38
N PHE A 134 16.15 -29.15 -11.36
CA PHE A 134 17.40 -29.88 -11.23
C PHE A 134 17.24 -31.40 -11.41
N GLU A 135 16.19 -31.83 -12.11
CA GLU A 135 16.02 -33.24 -12.47
C GLU A 135 17.27 -33.73 -13.22
N LYS A 136 18.00 -34.69 -12.63
CA LYS A 136 19.11 -35.34 -13.31
C LYS A 136 18.54 -36.15 -14.48
N ILE A 137 18.70 -35.63 -15.70
CA ILE A 137 18.46 -36.43 -16.90
C ILE A 137 19.58 -37.47 -16.99
N GLU A 138 19.35 -38.68 -16.47
CA GLU A 138 20.21 -39.81 -16.79
C GLU A 138 20.11 -40.06 -18.31
N PRO A 139 21.24 -40.05 -19.05
CA PRO A 139 21.20 -40.42 -20.45
C PRO A 139 20.69 -41.86 -20.53
N LYS A 140 19.57 -42.07 -21.21
CA LYS A 140 19.13 -43.42 -21.58
C LYS A 140 20.26 -44.05 -22.38
N VAL A 141 21.04 -44.90 -21.74
CA VAL A 141 21.96 -45.79 -22.45
C VAL A 141 21.06 -46.69 -23.28
N ASP A 142 20.98 -46.41 -24.58
CA ASP A 142 20.43 -47.36 -25.54
C ASP A 142 21.17 -48.67 -25.32
N LYS A 143 20.47 -49.66 -24.77
CA LYS A 143 20.97 -51.04 -24.77
C LYS A 143 21.20 -51.38 -26.23
N LYS A 144 22.46 -51.30 -26.69
CA LYS A 144 22.87 -51.86 -27.97
C LYS A 144 22.34 -53.30 -28.00
N LYS A 145 21.31 -53.55 -28.81
CA LYS A 145 20.84 -54.90 -29.07
C LYS A 145 22.03 -55.66 -29.66
N SER A 146 22.61 -56.56 -28.88
CA SER A 146 23.68 -57.43 -29.34
C SER A 146 23.14 -58.28 -30.50
N GLY A 147 23.92 -58.37 -31.57
CA GLY A 147 23.55 -59.07 -32.79
C GLY A 147 23.10 -60.50 -32.51
N LEU A 148 21.86 -60.79 -32.92
CA LEU A 148 21.30 -62.08 -33.35
C LEU A 148 19.75 -62.03 -33.45
N SER A 149 19.09 -60.97 -33.00
CA SER A 149 17.63 -60.80 -33.15
C SER A 149 17.18 -60.17 -34.48
N ALA A 150 18.08 -60.04 -35.47
CA ALA A 150 17.77 -59.41 -36.77
C ALA A 150 17.29 -60.41 -37.85
N LEU A 151 17.18 -61.70 -37.54
CA LEU A 151 16.81 -62.76 -38.50
C LEU A 151 15.42 -63.38 -38.30
N PHE A 152 14.63 -62.89 -37.34
CA PHE A 152 13.20 -63.23 -37.20
C PHE A 152 12.38 -61.95 -37.00
N GLY A 153 12.37 -61.10 -38.04
CA GLY A 153 11.51 -59.93 -38.09
C GLY A 153 10.33 -60.17 -39.02
N PHE A 154 9.26 -60.80 -38.53
CA PHE A 154 7.92 -60.65 -39.12
C PHE A 154 6.87 -60.86 -38.02
N PHE A 155 6.03 -59.84 -37.80
CA PHE A 155 4.96 -59.71 -36.80
C PHE A 155 5.36 -59.23 -35.40
N GLN A 156 5.70 -57.94 -35.29
CA GLN A 156 5.24 -57.15 -34.15
C GLN A 156 4.86 -55.75 -34.64
N LYS A 157 3.62 -55.36 -34.34
CA LYS A 157 3.05 -54.04 -34.62
C LYS A 157 3.84 -53.04 -33.77
N ASP A 158 4.62 -52.17 -34.39
CA ASP A 158 5.27 -51.07 -33.69
C ASP A 158 4.18 -50.10 -33.21
N ASP A 159 3.81 -50.19 -31.93
CA ASP A 159 3.25 -49.05 -31.23
C ASP A 159 4.32 -47.96 -31.21
N LYS A 160 4.22 -47.02 -32.16
CA LYS A 160 4.94 -45.75 -32.11
C LYS A 160 4.57 -45.05 -30.79
N LYS A 161 5.34 -45.30 -29.74
CA LYS A 161 5.46 -44.35 -28.63
C LYS A 161 5.93 -43.04 -29.25
N VAL A 162 4.99 -42.10 -29.36
CA VAL A 162 5.25 -40.72 -29.74
C VAL A 162 6.42 -40.24 -28.88
N ALA A 163 7.57 -40.01 -29.51
CA ALA A 163 8.71 -39.42 -28.83
C ALA A 163 8.25 -38.04 -28.35
N LYS A 164 8.23 -37.82 -27.03
CA LYS A 164 8.00 -36.48 -26.47
C LYS A 164 9.02 -35.54 -27.12
N PRO A 165 8.61 -34.36 -27.61
CA PRO A 165 9.56 -33.39 -28.15
C PRO A 165 10.62 -33.10 -27.07
N VAL A 166 11.89 -33.14 -27.47
CA VAL A 166 13.00 -32.76 -26.59
C VAL A 166 12.94 -31.24 -26.47
N LEU A 167 12.36 -30.75 -25.39
CA LEU A 167 12.33 -29.32 -25.07
C LEU A 167 13.76 -28.82 -24.88
N SER A 168 14.03 -27.60 -25.32
CA SER A 168 15.23 -26.87 -24.88
C SER A 168 15.18 -26.67 -23.36
N THR A 169 16.35 -26.46 -22.74
CA THR A 169 16.44 -26.18 -21.29
C THR A 169 15.59 -24.98 -20.88
N GLU A 170 15.49 -23.96 -21.74
CA GLU A 170 14.69 -22.75 -21.53
C GLU A 170 13.19 -23.05 -21.54
N GLU A 171 12.71 -23.82 -22.53
CA GLU A 171 11.29 -24.23 -22.61
C GLU A 171 10.89 -25.14 -21.45
N ALA A 172 11.78 -26.03 -21.01
CA ALA A 172 11.56 -26.87 -19.84
C ALA A 172 11.45 -26.03 -18.55
N HIS A 173 12.38 -25.08 -18.34
CA HIS A 173 12.32 -24.17 -17.19
C HIS A 173 11.06 -23.31 -17.20
N TYR A 174 10.65 -22.78 -18.37
CA TYR A 174 9.41 -22.04 -18.49
C TYR A 174 8.18 -22.88 -18.09
N GLN A 175 8.12 -24.14 -18.51
CA GLN A 175 7.04 -25.05 -18.11
C GLN A 175 7.03 -25.32 -16.60
N TYR A 176 8.19 -25.51 -15.97
CA TYR A 176 8.26 -25.68 -14.51
C TYR A 176 7.81 -24.41 -13.77
N VAL A 177 8.21 -23.23 -14.23
CA VAL A 177 7.78 -21.95 -13.65
C VAL A 177 6.26 -21.80 -13.70
N GLN A 178 5.63 -22.08 -14.85
CA GLN A 178 4.16 -22.07 -14.94
C GLN A 178 3.52 -23.15 -14.06
N GLY A 179 4.11 -24.34 -13.97
CA GLY A 179 3.66 -25.39 -13.08
C GLY A 179 3.70 -24.98 -11.59
N PHE A 180 4.68 -24.18 -11.17
CA PHE A 180 4.68 -23.62 -9.81
C PHE A 180 3.52 -22.66 -9.57
N LYS A 181 3.17 -21.82 -10.56
CA LYS A 181 2.02 -20.92 -10.46
C LYS A 181 0.71 -21.69 -10.26
N GLU A 182 0.49 -22.74 -11.05
CA GLU A 182 -0.72 -23.57 -10.94
C GLU A 182 -0.80 -24.29 -9.59
N LYS A 183 0.31 -24.86 -9.13
CA LYS A 183 0.39 -25.53 -7.83
C LYS A 183 0.23 -24.56 -6.65
N ALA A 184 0.69 -23.32 -6.77
CA ALA A 184 0.48 -22.30 -5.73
C ALA A 184 -1.01 -22.04 -5.47
N THR A 185 -1.84 -22.14 -6.51
CA THR A 185 -3.31 -22.00 -6.40
C THR A 185 -3.98 -23.27 -5.90
N ASN A 186 -3.53 -24.44 -6.38
CA ASN A 186 -4.25 -25.70 -6.19
C ASN A 186 -3.75 -26.57 -5.03
N ALA A 187 -2.59 -26.26 -4.43
CA ALA A 187 -2.03 -27.11 -3.38
C ALA A 187 -2.94 -27.16 -2.14
N GLU A 188 -3.03 -28.33 -1.53
CA GLU A 188 -3.95 -28.59 -0.40
C GLU A 188 -3.51 -27.88 0.88
N THR A 189 -2.20 -27.87 1.16
CA THR A 189 -1.63 -27.27 2.37
C THR A 189 -1.18 -25.83 2.16
N ALA A 190 -1.31 -25.00 3.19
CA ALA A 190 -0.86 -23.60 3.15
C ALA A 190 0.67 -23.48 2.97
N GLN A 191 1.43 -24.41 3.55
CA GLN A 191 2.88 -24.51 3.37
C GLN A 191 3.23 -24.70 1.90
N SER A 192 2.66 -25.73 1.26
CA SER A 192 2.97 -26.06 -0.12
C SER A 192 2.53 -24.96 -1.08
N ARG A 193 1.35 -24.34 -0.85
CA ARG A 193 0.92 -23.14 -1.61
C ARG A 193 1.96 -22.03 -1.54
N THR A 194 2.49 -21.74 -0.35
CA THR A 194 3.46 -20.66 -0.12
C THR A 194 4.82 -20.98 -0.76
N ILE A 195 5.29 -22.22 -0.67
CA ILE A 195 6.52 -22.67 -1.33
C ILE A 195 6.41 -22.48 -2.84
N HIS A 196 5.32 -22.98 -3.45
CA HIS A 196 5.10 -22.85 -4.89
C HIS A 196 4.96 -21.38 -5.34
N LYS A 197 4.32 -20.53 -4.53
CA LYS A 197 4.24 -19.08 -4.75
C LYS A 197 5.65 -18.46 -4.85
N TYR A 198 6.54 -18.75 -3.90
CA TYR A 198 7.89 -18.17 -3.91
C TYR A 198 8.83 -18.82 -4.93
N LEU A 199 8.69 -20.12 -5.20
CA LEU A 199 9.37 -20.77 -6.32
C LEU A 199 9.00 -20.10 -7.65
N HIS A 200 7.69 -19.92 -7.91
CA HIS A 200 7.22 -19.20 -9.09
C HIS A 200 7.81 -17.79 -9.14
N LYS A 201 7.76 -17.03 -8.04
CA LYS A 201 8.27 -15.65 -7.99
C LYS A 201 9.76 -15.57 -8.32
N VAL A 202 10.60 -16.30 -7.57
CA VAL A 202 12.06 -16.23 -7.72
C VAL A 202 12.48 -16.79 -9.08
N ALA A 203 11.91 -17.92 -9.51
CA ALA A 203 12.25 -18.49 -10.80
C ALA A 203 11.80 -17.61 -11.97
N SER A 204 10.64 -16.93 -11.88
CA SER A 204 10.21 -15.96 -12.91
C SER A 204 11.17 -14.78 -13.03
N LEU A 205 11.63 -14.22 -11.92
CA LEU A 205 12.60 -13.12 -11.93
C LEU A 205 13.94 -13.56 -12.55
N LEU A 206 14.40 -14.77 -12.21
CA LEU A 206 15.61 -15.34 -12.82
C LEU A 206 15.44 -15.56 -14.33
N MET A 207 14.26 -16.02 -14.78
CA MET A 207 13.96 -16.14 -16.21
C MET A 207 13.97 -14.78 -16.92
N ILE A 208 13.40 -13.73 -16.30
CA ILE A 208 13.39 -12.37 -16.87
C ILE A 208 14.82 -11.81 -16.98
N GLN A 209 15.63 -11.99 -15.93
CA GLN A 209 16.96 -11.39 -15.87
C GLN A 209 18.00 -12.15 -16.71
N HIS A 210 17.91 -13.48 -16.78
CA HIS A 210 18.97 -14.34 -17.35
C HIS A 210 18.49 -15.20 -18.52
N GLY A 211 17.21 -15.13 -18.92
CA GLY A 211 16.59 -15.99 -19.94
C GLY A 211 16.30 -17.42 -19.49
N ARG A 212 16.91 -17.86 -18.38
CA ARG A 212 16.74 -19.17 -17.75
C ARG A 212 16.99 -19.09 -16.24
N VAL A 213 16.53 -20.09 -15.49
CA VAL A 213 16.90 -20.28 -14.07
C VAL A 213 18.39 -20.66 -13.96
N LEU A 214 19.27 -19.65 -13.98
CA LEU A 214 20.73 -19.78 -13.87
C LEU A 214 21.17 -19.43 -12.44
N ILE A 215 20.92 -20.32 -11.50
CA ILE A 215 21.29 -20.16 -10.10
C ILE A 215 21.68 -21.52 -9.51
N ASP A 216 22.57 -21.51 -8.53
CA ASP A 216 22.89 -22.71 -7.78
C ASP A 216 21.65 -23.22 -7.02
N ARG A 217 21.51 -24.54 -6.93
CA ARG A 217 20.38 -25.20 -6.27
C ARG A 217 20.25 -24.75 -4.83
N ASP A 218 21.35 -24.72 -4.09
CA ASP A 218 21.35 -24.45 -2.66
C ASP A 218 21.06 -22.98 -2.39
N VAL A 219 21.47 -22.08 -3.29
CA VAL A 219 21.11 -20.66 -3.24
C VAL A 219 19.62 -20.45 -3.49
N LEU A 220 19.05 -21.12 -4.51
CA LEU A 220 17.61 -21.04 -4.79
C LEU A 220 16.79 -21.59 -3.61
N GLU A 221 17.19 -22.73 -3.08
CA GLU A 221 16.58 -23.33 -1.89
C GLU A 221 16.63 -22.37 -0.70
N LYS A 222 17.80 -21.78 -0.40
CA LYS A 222 17.99 -20.84 0.70
C LYS A 222 17.09 -19.60 0.56
N VAL A 223 17.04 -18.97 -0.62
CA VAL A 223 16.21 -17.78 -0.84
C VAL A 223 14.72 -18.09 -0.70
N VAL A 224 14.26 -19.18 -1.32
CA VAL A 224 12.85 -19.60 -1.25
C VAL A 224 12.47 -19.99 0.18
N ASN A 225 13.35 -20.66 0.92
CA ASN A 225 13.14 -21.01 2.32
C ASN A 225 13.00 -19.73 3.18
N ASN A 226 13.88 -18.74 2.98
CA ASN A 226 13.83 -17.46 3.70
C ASN A 226 12.47 -16.76 3.49
N LEU A 227 12.05 -16.61 2.23
CA LEU A 227 10.78 -15.98 1.87
C LEU A 227 9.57 -16.74 2.43
N THR A 228 9.61 -18.07 2.36
CA THR A 228 8.54 -18.93 2.88
C THR A 228 8.44 -18.85 4.39
N CYS A 229 9.56 -18.88 5.12
CA CYS A 229 9.59 -18.74 6.57
C CYS A 229 9.11 -17.36 7.03
N ASN A 230 9.46 -16.29 6.31
CA ASN A 230 9.00 -14.93 6.61
C ASN A 230 7.49 -14.74 6.41
N ASP A 231 6.85 -15.56 5.55
CA ASP A 231 5.41 -15.50 5.25
C ASP A 231 4.63 -16.57 6.04
N TYR A 232 4.79 -17.84 5.66
CA TYR A 232 4.11 -18.98 6.27
C TYR A 232 4.59 -19.24 7.70
N GLY A 233 5.90 -19.23 7.94
CA GLY A 233 6.45 -19.41 9.29
C GLY A 233 5.95 -18.32 10.25
N SER A 234 5.98 -17.06 9.80
CA SER A 234 5.40 -15.93 10.53
C SER A 234 3.92 -16.15 10.86
N LYS A 235 3.11 -16.62 9.90
CA LYS A 235 1.70 -16.94 10.14
C LYS A 235 1.52 -17.92 11.29
N ILE A 236 2.24 -19.05 11.25
CA ILE A 236 2.10 -20.10 12.27
C ILE A 236 2.51 -19.57 13.65
N LEU A 237 3.58 -18.79 13.72
CA LEU A 237 3.99 -18.11 14.95
C LEU A 237 2.91 -17.12 15.43
N GLY A 238 2.30 -16.36 14.52
CA GLY A 238 1.19 -15.46 14.83
C GLY A 238 -0.04 -16.18 15.37
N ASP A 239 -0.33 -17.39 14.89
CA ASP A 239 -1.40 -18.24 15.41
C ASP A 239 -1.08 -18.74 16.84
N MET A 240 0.19 -19.02 17.13
CA MET A 240 0.66 -19.36 18.48
C MET A 240 0.65 -18.17 19.44
N VAL A 241 0.87 -16.95 18.95
CA VAL A 241 0.83 -15.70 19.74
C VAL A 241 -0.60 -15.36 20.17
N ALA A 242 -1.60 -15.67 19.34
CA ALA A 242 -3.01 -15.34 19.56
C ALA A 242 -3.56 -15.63 20.97
N PRO A 243 -3.39 -16.84 21.56
CA PRO A 243 -3.87 -17.12 22.92
C PRO A 243 -3.22 -16.25 24.00
N TYR A 244 -1.95 -15.87 23.85
CA TYR A 244 -1.26 -15.00 24.81
C TYR A 244 -1.80 -13.57 24.74
N ILE A 245 -2.05 -13.06 23.54
CA ILE A 245 -2.68 -11.75 23.34
C ILE A 245 -4.08 -11.74 23.96
N LYS A 246 -4.88 -12.77 23.70
CA LYS A 246 -6.23 -12.86 24.28
C LYS A 246 -6.20 -12.85 25.81
N ASN A 247 -5.32 -13.63 26.42
CA ASN A 247 -5.13 -13.63 27.87
C ASN A 247 -4.69 -12.25 28.39
N ALA A 248 -3.76 -11.60 27.69
CA ALA A 248 -3.31 -10.26 28.06
C ALA A 248 -4.44 -9.23 27.97
N MET A 249 -5.29 -9.28 26.93
CA MET A 249 -6.44 -8.39 26.82
C MET A 249 -7.42 -8.56 28.00
N GLU A 250 -7.65 -9.80 28.44
CA GLU A 250 -8.51 -10.10 29.59
C GLU A 250 -7.91 -9.59 30.92
N VAL A 251 -6.60 -9.73 31.12
CA VAL A 251 -5.92 -9.35 32.37
C VAL A 251 -5.64 -7.85 32.46
N GLU A 252 -5.14 -7.24 31.38
CA GLU A 252 -4.81 -5.82 31.30
C GLU A 252 -6.04 -4.93 31.04
N GLY A 253 -7.18 -5.54 30.70
CA GLY A 253 -8.42 -4.82 30.40
C GLY A 253 -8.39 -4.10 29.05
N TYR A 254 -7.59 -4.58 28.09
CA TYR A 254 -7.58 -4.02 26.74
C TYR A 254 -8.91 -4.28 26.02
N LYS A 255 -9.54 -3.22 25.51
CA LYS A 255 -10.80 -3.31 24.77
C LYS A 255 -10.56 -3.98 23.42
N SER A 256 -11.38 -4.98 23.09
CA SER A 256 -11.38 -5.59 21.76
C SER A 256 -12.08 -4.68 20.74
N ILE A 257 -11.63 -4.76 19.48
CA ILE A 257 -12.33 -4.11 18.38
C ILE A 257 -13.62 -4.92 18.08
N PRO A 258 -14.80 -4.29 18.09
CA PRO A 258 -16.06 -4.99 17.86
C PRO A 258 -16.18 -5.45 16.39
N ILE A 259 -17.09 -6.40 16.18
CA ILE A 259 -17.48 -6.87 14.84
C ILE A 259 -18.86 -6.26 14.54
N SER A 260 -19.06 -5.77 13.31
CA SER A 260 -20.31 -5.21 12.81
C SER A 260 -20.82 -6.03 11.61
N THR A 261 -22.15 -6.11 11.47
CA THR A 261 -22.81 -6.63 10.26
C THR A 261 -23.00 -5.55 9.20
N GLU A 262 -22.97 -4.27 9.59
CA GLU A 262 -23.02 -3.09 8.72
C GLU A 262 -21.68 -2.38 8.84
N ALA A 263 -20.60 -3.08 8.51
CA ALA A 263 -19.26 -2.58 8.75
C ALA A 263 -18.90 -1.49 7.73
N ILE A 264 -18.26 -0.43 8.21
CA ILE A 264 -17.77 0.64 7.34
C ILE A 264 -16.24 0.62 7.23
N VAL A 265 -15.75 1.08 6.08
CA VAL A 265 -14.32 1.30 5.84
C VAL A 265 -14.09 2.76 5.52
N ILE A 266 -13.27 3.43 6.32
CA ILE A 266 -12.80 4.79 6.07
C ILE A 266 -11.37 4.71 5.54
N SER A 267 -11.09 5.32 4.39
CA SER A 267 -9.75 5.40 3.82
C SER A 267 -9.31 6.85 3.67
N LEU A 268 -8.15 7.17 4.22
CA LEU A 268 -7.53 8.49 4.10
C LEU A 268 -6.45 8.44 3.03
N LYS A 269 -6.66 9.13 1.92
CA LYS A 269 -5.75 9.25 0.77
C LYS A 269 -5.13 10.64 0.74
N GLY A 270 -3.82 10.70 0.67
CA GLY A 270 -3.06 11.94 0.76
C GLY A 270 -1.57 11.67 0.74
N ALA A 271 -0.79 12.60 0.21
CA ALA A 271 0.67 12.55 0.26
C ALA A 271 1.20 12.44 1.71
N SER A 272 2.46 12.07 1.88
CA SER A 272 3.12 12.18 3.19
C SER A 272 3.07 13.64 3.65
N ALA A 273 2.77 13.88 4.93
CA ALA A 273 2.54 15.23 5.49
C ALA A 273 1.29 16.00 5.02
N ALA A 274 0.41 15.40 4.21
CA ALA A 274 -0.85 16.02 3.77
C ALA A 274 -1.92 16.20 4.88
N GLY A 275 -1.66 15.83 6.14
CA GLY A 275 -2.61 16.03 7.24
C GLY A 275 -3.60 14.88 7.55
N LYS A 276 -3.38 13.68 7.00
CA LYS A 276 -4.22 12.48 7.26
C LYS A 276 -4.45 12.20 8.74
N SER A 277 -3.40 12.24 9.56
CA SER A 277 -3.52 11.94 10.99
C SER A 277 -4.31 13.01 11.76
N THR A 278 -4.24 14.27 11.34
CA THR A 278 -5.07 15.36 11.89
C THR A 278 -6.55 15.15 11.52
N LEU A 279 -6.82 14.79 10.26
CA LEU A 279 -8.18 14.48 9.81
C LEU A 279 -8.77 13.29 10.59
N ARG A 280 -7.99 12.23 10.83
CA ARG A 280 -8.44 11.07 11.65
C ARG A 280 -8.97 11.50 13.01
N LEU A 281 -8.27 12.38 13.73
CA LEU A 281 -8.72 12.89 15.04
C LEU A 281 -10.05 13.63 14.91
N LYS A 282 -10.18 14.47 13.87
CA LYS A 282 -11.38 15.26 13.61
C LYS A 282 -12.59 14.38 13.30
N LEU A 283 -12.42 13.33 12.49
CA LEU A 283 -13.49 12.37 12.18
C LEU A 283 -14.08 11.68 13.43
N LYS A 284 -13.34 11.65 14.55
CA LYS A 284 -13.85 11.15 15.84
C LYS A 284 -14.67 12.19 16.59
N THR A 285 -14.22 13.45 16.58
CA THR A 285 -14.83 14.52 17.36
C THR A 285 -16.04 15.15 16.68
N ALA A 286 -16.04 15.19 15.35
CA ALA A 286 -17.09 15.76 14.52
C ALA A 286 -17.09 15.00 13.19
N PRO A 287 -17.93 13.95 13.04
CA PRO A 287 -18.08 13.30 11.76
C PRO A 287 -18.55 14.33 10.73
N THR A 288 -18.08 14.24 9.49
CA THR A 288 -18.65 15.07 8.42
C THR A 288 -20.13 14.76 8.27
N HIS A 289 -20.91 15.70 7.72
CA HIS A 289 -22.36 15.54 7.52
C HIS A 289 -22.72 14.17 6.90
N TYR A 290 -21.89 13.67 5.98
CA TYR A 290 -22.07 12.36 5.32
C TYR A 290 -21.79 11.14 6.18
N LEU A 291 -20.91 11.24 7.17
CA LEU A 291 -20.70 10.16 8.14
C LEU A 291 -21.89 10.10 9.11
N GLU A 292 -22.38 11.25 9.57
CA GLU A 292 -23.56 11.31 10.44
C GLU A 292 -24.79 10.65 9.80
N GLU A 293 -25.00 10.84 8.49
CA GLU A 293 -26.09 10.19 7.73
C GLU A 293 -26.04 8.67 7.73
N THR A 294 -24.85 8.06 7.82
CA THR A 294 -24.71 6.60 7.92
C THR A 294 -24.91 6.06 9.33
N GLY A 295 -25.29 6.91 10.29
CA GLY A 295 -25.39 6.53 11.70
C GLY A 295 -24.03 6.32 12.36
N PHE A 296 -22.93 6.73 11.72
CA PHE A 296 -21.60 6.71 12.32
C PHE A 296 -21.54 7.75 13.44
N ASN A 297 -21.19 7.29 14.64
CA ASN A 297 -21.26 8.05 15.87
C ASN A 297 -19.90 8.54 16.39
N GLY A 298 -18.86 8.56 15.55
CA GLY A 298 -17.53 9.08 15.91
C GLY A 298 -16.74 8.25 16.93
N THR A 299 -17.12 6.99 17.16
CA THR A 299 -16.48 6.16 18.20
C THR A 299 -15.08 5.67 17.80
N ASP A 300 -14.28 5.24 18.79
CA ASP A 300 -12.97 4.61 18.58
C ASP A 300 -13.06 3.13 18.13
N ASP A 301 -14.23 2.65 17.72
CA ASP A 301 -14.52 1.24 17.47
C ASP A 301 -14.07 0.75 16.08
N PHE A 302 -12.84 1.10 15.70
CA PHE A 302 -12.23 0.78 14.40
C PHE A 302 -10.91 0.06 14.58
N ALA A 303 -10.62 -0.87 13.68
CA ALA A 303 -9.25 -1.30 13.44
C ALA A 303 -8.49 -0.15 12.76
N LEU A 304 -7.53 0.44 13.47
CA LEU A 304 -6.67 1.48 12.92
C LEU A 304 -5.49 0.86 12.18
N ILE A 305 -5.61 0.89 10.86
CA ILE A 305 -4.71 0.27 9.91
C ILE A 305 -3.66 1.32 9.54
N SER A 306 -2.61 1.44 10.38
CA SER A 306 -1.50 2.41 10.22
C SER A 306 -0.13 1.83 10.62
N PRO A 307 0.56 1.09 9.72
CA PRO A 307 1.83 0.42 10.01
C PRO A 307 2.93 1.39 10.44
N ASP A 308 2.91 2.63 9.94
CA ASP A 308 3.87 3.68 10.30
C ASP A 308 3.99 3.93 11.81
N ILE A 309 3.01 3.52 12.61
CA ILE A 309 3.08 3.56 14.07
C ILE A 309 4.19 2.66 14.64
N CYS A 310 4.55 1.57 13.94
CA CYS A 310 5.51 0.57 14.40
C CYS A 310 6.96 1.08 14.37
N ARG A 311 7.29 2.09 13.56
CA ARG A 311 8.69 2.46 13.24
C ARG A 311 9.58 2.68 14.47
N LYS A 312 9.08 3.40 15.47
CA LYS A 312 9.82 3.68 16.72
C LYS A 312 9.98 2.44 17.62
N SER A 313 9.25 1.36 17.35
CA SER A 313 9.46 0.06 18.00
C SER A 313 10.41 -0.85 17.22
N LEU A 314 10.72 -0.51 15.96
CA LEU A 314 11.58 -1.34 15.12
C LEU A 314 13.06 -1.08 15.36
N ILE A 315 13.42 0.17 15.63
CA ILE A 315 14.77 0.64 15.92
C ILE A 315 14.66 1.72 17.00
N ASP A 316 15.61 1.72 17.93
CA ASP A 316 15.81 2.85 18.86
C ASP A 316 16.48 4.02 18.12
N TYR A 317 15.79 5.16 18.09
CA TYR A 317 16.25 6.35 17.36
C TYR A 317 17.46 6.98 18.07
N ASP A 318 17.52 6.88 19.40
CA ASP A 318 18.57 7.52 20.20
C ASP A 318 19.92 6.82 20.01
N ASP A 319 19.91 5.54 19.63
CA ASP A 319 21.10 4.72 19.36
C ASP A 319 21.70 4.94 17.95
N LEU A 320 21.08 5.75 17.09
CA LEU A 320 21.53 5.93 15.70
C LEU A 320 22.66 6.95 15.53
N GLY A 321 22.92 7.78 16.54
CA GLY A 321 23.97 8.81 16.50
C GLY A 321 23.83 9.71 15.27
N VAL A 322 24.90 9.82 14.48
CA VAL A 322 24.91 10.67 13.26
C VAL A 322 23.91 10.25 12.19
N ALA A 323 23.38 9.02 12.25
CA ALA A 323 22.39 8.51 11.32
C ALA A 323 20.93 8.76 11.78
N GLU A 324 20.70 9.50 12.86
CA GLU A 324 19.35 9.74 13.44
C GLU A 324 18.32 10.20 12.41
N ARG A 325 18.72 11.04 11.44
CA ARG A 325 17.79 11.56 10.43
C ARG A 325 17.35 10.51 9.41
N TYR A 326 18.07 9.39 9.31
CA TYR A 326 17.70 8.24 8.48
C TYR A 326 16.81 7.22 9.21
N ALA A 327 16.45 7.45 10.48
CA ALA A 327 15.69 6.49 11.29
C ALA A 327 14.39 6.01 10.62
N GLY A 328 13.68 6.92 9.94
CA GLY A 328 12.51 6.58 9.14
C GLY A 328 12.83 5.63 7.99
N SER A 329 13.83 5.96 7.18
CA SER A 329 14.23 5.16 6.02
C SER A 329 14.79 3.79 6.41
N LEU A 330 15.55 3.71 7.50
CA LEU A 330 16.16 2.48 8.03
C LEU A 330 15.16 1.40 8.45
N THR A 331 13.88 1.75 8.64
CA THR A 331 12.81 0.79 8.94
C THR A 331 11.84 0.57 7.77
N GLY A 332 12.09 1.20 6.60
CA GLY A 332 11.14 1.27 5.50
C GLY A 332 10.72 -0.09 4.96
N GLU A 333 11.70 -0.92 4.58
CA GLU A 333 11.41 -2.22 3.95
C GLU A 333 10.82 -3.24 4.94
N GLU A 334 11.23 -3.22 6.20
CA GLU A 334 10.63 -4.05 7.23
C GLU A 334 9.16 -3.69 7.46
N LEU A 335 8.84 -2.41 7.41
CA LEU A 335 7.46 -1.96 7.53
C LEU A 335 6.57 -2.54 6.43
N VAL A 336 7.09 -2.65 5.20
CA VAL A 336 6.32 -3.29 4.12
C VAL A 336 6.10 -4.78 4.40
N LEU A 337 7.08 -5.48 5.01
CA LEU A 337 6.88 -6.87 5.44
C LEU A 337 5.79 -7.00 6.51
N ILE A 338 5.74 -6.09 7.49
CA ILE A 338 4.69 -6.05 8.52
C ILE A 338 3.33 -5.76 7.89
N ASP A 339 3.30 -4.82 6.95
CA ASP A 339 2.10 -4.39 6.25
C ASP A 339 1.48 -5.53 5.42
N MET A 340 2.31 -6.33 4.73
CA MET A 340 1.87 -7.56 4.03
C MET A 340 1.28 -8.60 4.98
N LYS A 341 1.86 -8.76 6.19
CA LYS A 341 1.33 -9.69 7.21
C LYS A 341 0.01 -9.20 7.77
N LEU A 342 -0.13 -7.89 7.96
CA LEU A 342 -1.39 -7.30 8.41
C LEU A 342 -2.50 -7.48 7.37
N ASP A 343 -2.20 -7.32 6.07
CA ASP A 343 -3.17 -7.58 5.00
C ASP A 343 -3.61 -9.05 4.99
N ARG A 344 -2.66 -9.99 5.11
CA ARG A 344 -2.94 -11.42 5.25
C ARG A 344 -3.85 -11.69 6.44
N TYR A 345 -3.52 -11.14 7.60
CA TYR A 345 -4.27 -11.34 8.83
C TYR A 345 -5.71 -10.78 8.74
N MET A 346 -5.86 -9.56 8.22
CA MET A 346 -7.18 -8.94 8.06
C MET A 346 -8.06 -9.75 7.09
N LYS A 347 -7.48 -10.26 6.01
CA LYS A 347 -8.17 -11.16 5.08
C LYS A 347 -8.65 -12.43 5.80
N ASP A 348 -7.74 -13.13 6.48
CA ASP A 348 -8.07 -14.38 7.21
C ASP A 348 -9.15 -14.12 8.28
N LYS A 349 -9.06 -13.00 9.01
CA LYS A 349 -10.03 -12.59 10.03
C LYS A 349 -11.43 -12.39 9.45
N VAL A 350 -11.53 -11.74 8.28
CA VAL A 350 -12.81 -11.47 7.60
C VAL A 350 -13.37 -12.71 6.89
N GLU A 351 -12.52 -13.65 6.46
CA GLU A 351 -12.96 -14.92 5.84
C GLU A 351 -13.46 -15.94 6.87
N THR A 352 -12.95 -15.89 8.09
CA THR A 352 -13.30 -16.84 9.16
C THR A 352 -14.40 -16.35 10.09
N ALA A 353 -14.81 -15.08 9.99
CA ALA A 353 -15.83 -14.50 10.84
C ALA A 353 -17.24 -15.09 10.57
N PRO A 354 -18.07 -15.29 11.61
CA PRO A 354 -19.47 -15.69 11.45
C PRO A 354 -20.21 -14.70 10.53
N GLN A 355 -20.98 -15.22 9.57
CA GLN A 355 -21.73 -14.40 8.59
C GLN A 355 -20.87 -13.42 7.78
N ASN A 356 -19.55 -13.65 7.64
CA ASN A 356 -18.60 -12.69 7.04
C ASN A 356 -18.57 -11.31 7.74
N ALA A 357 -19.03 -11.23 9.00
CA ALA A 357 -19.06 -9.97 9.73
C ALA A 357 -17.63 -9.43 9.95
N MET A 358 -17.44 -8.12 9.91
CA MET A 358 -16.11 -7.52 10.00
C MET A 358 -16.10 -6.32 10.96
N SER A 359 -14.94 -6.03 11.52
CA SER A 359 -14.75 -4.78 12.27
C SER A 359 -14.84 -3.60 11.33
N ASN A 360 -15.29 -2.45 11.84
CA ASN A 360 -15.08 -1.22 11.11
C ASN A 360 -13.57 -0.96 10.97
N ILE A 361 -13.16 -0.34 9.86
CA ILE A 361 -11.73 -0.16 9.54
C ILE A 361 -11.47 1.31 9.22
N LEU A 362 -10.39 1.86 9.80
CA LEU A 362 -9.84 3.14 9.36
C LEU A 362 -8.43 2.92 8.81
N ILE A 363 -8.26 3.17 7.52
CA ILE A 363 -7.01 2.99 6.78
C ILE A 363 -6.27 4.32 6.70
N ASP A 364 -5.20 4.47 7.48
CA ASP A 364 -4.21 5.56 7.38
C ASP A 364 -2.88 4.96 6.94
N ARG A 365 -2.84 4.54 5.68
CA ARG A 365 -1.63 4.00 5.02
C ARG A 365 -1.36 4.75 3.74
N PHE A 366 -0.10 5.07 3.51
CA PHE A 366 0.36 5.53 2.21
C PHE A 366 0.52 4.31 1.29
N ARG A 367 -0.57 3.95 0.60
CA ARG A 367 -0.57 3.03 -0.54
C ARG A 367 -1.48 3.59 -1.61
N PHE A 368 -0.85 4.04 -2.68
CA PHE A 368 -1.41 4.16 -4.00
C PHE A 368 -0.80 2.99 -4.74
N ASP A 369 -1.55 1.92 -4.96
CA ASP A 369 -0.97 0.68 -5.46
C ASP A 369 -0.10 0.97 -6.68
N SER A 370 1.18 0.68 -6.53
CA SER A 370 2.20 0.88 -7.54
C SER A 370 1.81 0.10 -8.79
N PHE A 371 1.67 0.83 -9.89
CA PHE A 371 1.21 0.45 -11.23
C PHE A 371 2.11 -0.55 -11.97
N ASP A 372 2.84 -1.41 -11.27
CA ASP A 372 3.61 -2.46 -11.92
C ASP A 372 2.74 -3.69 -12.15
N ALA A 373 2.12 -3.74 -13.33
CA ALA A 373 1.59 -4.97 -13.92
C ALA A 373 2.66 -6.08 -14.06
N GLN A 374 3.95 -5.75 -13.88
CA GLN A 374 5.06 -6.72 -13.81
C GLN A 374 5.40 -7.15 -12.37
N SER A 375 4.93 -6.46 -11.34
CA SER A 375 5.09 -6.94 -9.98
C SER A 375 3.99 -7.94 -9.71
N LEU A 376 4.37 -9.21 -9.61
CA LEU A 376 3.52 -10.29 -9.07
C LEU A 376 3.05 -10.03 -7.61
N GLU A 377 3.25 -8.81 -7.08
CA GLU A 377 3.04 -8.39 -5.70
C GLU A 377 1.92 -7.34 -5.51
N THR A 378 1.35 -6.77 -6.58
CA THR A 378 0.35 -5.68 -6.47
C THR A 378 -1.02 -5.98 -7.07
N SER A 379 -1.52 -7.22 -6.97
CA SER A 379 -2.98 -7.42 -6.93
C SER A 379 -3.53 -7.00 -5.55
N GLY A 380 -3.30 -5.73 -5.20
CA GLY A 380 -3.60 -5.06 -3.94
C GLY A 380 -5.01 -4.47 -3.88
N SER A 381 -6.02 -5.16 -4.40
CA SER A 381 -7.37 -4.87 -3.90
C SER A 381 -7.45 -5.47 -2.50
N TYR A 382 -7.75 -4.64 -1.50
CA TYR A 382 -8.09 -5.13 -0.16
C TYR A 382 -9.35 -5.99 -0.30
N SER A 383 -9.19 -7.29 -0.57
CA SER A 383 -10.30 -8.20 -0.87
C SER A 383 -11.28 -8.31 0.29
N TYR A 384 -10.88 -7.89 1.48
CA TYR A 384 -11.75 -7.80 2.66
C TYR A 384 -12.56 -6.50 2.72
N VAL A 385 -12.14 -5.41 2.05
CA VAL A 385 -12.90 -4.15 2.00
C VAL A 385 -14.15 -4.29 1.13
N SER A 386 -14.15 -5.19 0.14
CA SER A 386 -15.34 -5.47 -0.66
C SER A 386 -16.47 -6.17 0.13
N LYS A 387 -16.21 -6.60 1.37
CA LYS A 387 -17.24 -7.13 2.28
C LYS A 387 -17.86 -6.07 3.19
N ALA A 388 -17.37 -4.84 3.15
CA ALA A 388 -17.98 -3.74 3.90
C ALA A 388 -19.38 -3.43 3.34
N GLU A 389 -20.23 -2.80 4.15
CA GLU A 389 -21.49 -2.24 3.69
C GLU A 389 -21.22 -0.92 2.94
N CYS A 390 -20.34 -0.08 3.51
CA CYS A 390 -20.00 1.22 2.97
C CYS A 390 -18.48 1.48 3.03
N THR A 391 -17.94 2.06 1.96
CA THR A 391 -16.57 2.59 1.91
C THR A 391 -16.61 4.10 1.74
N PHE A 392 -15.99 4.81 2.69
CA PHE A 392 -15.73 6.24 2.64
C PHE A 392 -14.28 6.51 2.25
N MET A 393 -14.05 7.33 1.23
CA MET A 393 -12.70 7.76 0.85
C MET A 393 -12.54 9.28 0.96
N PHE A 394 -11.57 9.70 1.78
CA PHE A 394 -11.15 11.08 1.86
C PHE A 394 -9.89 11.28 1.02
N PHE A 395 -9.91 12.24 0.10
CA PHE A 395 -8.80 12.62 -0.75
C PHE A 395 -8.29 14.00 -0.33
N ILE A 396 -7.11 14.06 0.27
CA ILE A 396 -6.56 15.29 0.81
C ILE A 396 -5.57 15.89 -0.18
N ILE A 397 -5.91 17.07 -0.68
CA ILE A 397 -5.14 17.89 -1.62
C ILE A 397 -4.32 18.87 -0.80
N THR A 398 -3.02 18.92 -1.04
CA THR A 398 -2.07 19.81 -0.35
C THR A 398 -0.93 20.17 -1.30
N ALA A 399 -0.63 21.46 -1.41
CA ALA A 399 0.39 22.00 -2.26
C ALA A 399 1.74 21.32 -1.99
N PRO A 400 2.51 20.94 -3.03
CA PRO A 400 3.73 20.16 -2.85
C PRO A 400 4.79 20.82 -1.95
N GLU A 401 4.95 22.14 -2.02
CA GLU A 401 5.80 22.93 -1.14
C GLU A 401 5.37 22.84 0.32
N GLU A 402 4.05 22.85 0.60
CA GLU A 402 3.52 22.68 1.95
C GLU A 402 3.82 21.27 2.50
N LEU A 403 3.86 20.24 1.63
CA LEU A 403 4.24 18.88 2.04
C LEU A 403 5.69 18.82 2.50
N VAL A 404 6.60 19.51 1.82
CA VAL A 404 8.03 19.59 2.18
C VAL A 404 8.19 20.31 3.51
N GLU A 405 7.58 21.49 3.67
CA GLU A 405 7.66 22.31 4.88
C GLU A 405 7.05 21.60 6.11
N ARG A 406 5.86 21.00 5.96
CA ARG A 406 5.21 20.22 7.03
C ARG A 406 5.99 18.94 7.33
N GLY A 407 6.58 18.33 6.31
CA GLY A 407 7.46 17.17 6.41
C GLY A 407 8.66 17.44 7.30
N TRP A 408 9.31 18.59 7.12
CA TRP A 408 10.41 19.06 7.95
C TRP A 408 10.00 19.26 9.41
N GLN A 409 8.89 19.96 9.66
CA GLN A 409 8.37 20.16 11.02
C GLN A 409 8.09 18.82 11.72
N ARG A 410 7.53 17.85 10.99
CA ARG A 410 7.31 16.49 11.50
C ARG A 410 8.64 15.77 11.78
N GLY A 411 9.66 16.00 10.96
CA GLY A 411 11.02 15.54 11.18
C GLY A 411 11.58 16.00 12.51
N GLU A 412 11.47 17.30 12.79
CA GLU A 412 11.90 17.92 14.06
C GLU A 412 11.10 17.38 15.26
N GLU A 413 9.77 17.21 15.13
CA GLU A 413 8.92 16.73 16.22
C GLU A 413 9.13 15.23 16.53
N THR A 414 9.36 14.41 15.50
CA THR A 414 9.25 12.94 15.63
C THR A 414 10.50 12.16 15.24
N GLY A 415 11.53 12.81 14.73
CA GLY A 415 12.75 12.21 14.18
C GLY A 415 12.58 11.60 12.78
N ARG A 416 11.45 11.87 12.10
CA ARG A 416 11.10 11.29 10.79
C ARG A 416 11.44 12.23 9.65
N TYR A 417 12.72 12.46 9.43
CA TYR A 417 13.19 13.27 8.31
C TYR A 417 13.07 12.51 6.99
N ARG A 418 12.98 13.28 5.90
CA ARG A 418 12.96 12.81 4.52
C ARG A 418 13.46 13.96 3.63
N SER A 419 14.06 13.63 2.50
CA SER A 419 14.57 14.62 1.54
C SER A 419 13.43 15.23 0.71
N PRO A 420 13.61 16.46 0.17
CA PRO A 420 12.55 17.13 -0.60
C PRO A 420 12.16 16.36 -1.85
N ASP A 421 13.14 15.84 -2.60
CA ASP A 421 12.94 15.04 -3.81
C ASP A 421 12.06 13.80 -3.54
N ASP A 422 12.25 13.15 -2.40
CA ASP A 422 11.44 12.01 -1.98
C ASP A 422 10.01 12.43 -1.57
N PHE A 423 9.85 13.59 -0.89
CA PHE A 423 8.51 14.14 -0.62
C PHE A 423 7.76 14.47 -1.91
N LEU A 424 8.41 15.14 -2.86
CA LEU A 424 7.82 15.55 -4.14
C LEU A 424 7.51 14.34 -5.02
N ALA A 425 8.41 13.35 -5.09
CA ALA A 425 8.17 12.10 -5.80
C ALA A 425 6.94 11.36 -5.24
N LEU A 426 6.85 11.21 -3.92
CA LEU A 426 5.69 10.61 -3.28
C LEU A 426 4.41 11.44 -3.45
N ALA A 427 4.52 12.76 -3.57
CA ALA A 427 3.38 13.63 -3.86
C ALA A 427 2.85 13.38 -5.28
N VAL A 428 3.72 13.35 -6.29
CA VAL A 428 3.34 13.02 -7.68
C VAL A 428 2.68 11.64 -7.75
N ASP A 429 3.30 10.63 -7.12
CA ASP A 429 2.74 9.28 -7.04
C ASP A 429 1.39 9.26 -6.33
N ALA A 430 1.22 10.08 -5.29
CA ALA A 430 -0.04 10.21 -4.59
C ALA A 430 -1.13 10.76 -5.49
N TYR A 431 -0.89 11.86 -6.20
CA TYR A 431 -1.90 12.49 -7.06
C TYR A 431 -2.30 11.62 -8.25
N ARG A 432 -1.33 10.95 -8.90
CA ARG A 432 -1.61 9.91 -9.91
C ARG A 432 -2.45 8.78 -9.31
N GLY A 433 -2.04 8.31 -8.14
CA GLY A 433 -2.70 7.26 -7.40
C GLY A 433 -4.13 7.57 -6.99
N MET A 434 -4.43 8.82 -6.60
CA MET A 434 -5.77 9.26 -6.20
C MET A 434 -6.75 9.11 -7.35
N GLN A 435 -6.39 9.59 -8.54
CA GLN A 435 -7.24 9.50 -9.73
C GLN A 435 -7.56 8.05 -10.06
N ASN A 436 -6.52 7.21 -10.13
CA ASN A 436 -6.71 5.81 -10.46
C ASN A 436 -7.57 5.09 -9.41
N LYS A 437 -7.38 5.41 -8.12
CA LYS A 437 -8.18 4.82 -7.04
C LYS A 437 -9.63 5.27 -7.07
N PHE A 438 -9.88 6.53 -7.39
CA PHE A 438 -11.23 7.10 -7.50
C PHE A 438 -12.02 6.40 -8.61
N PHE A 439 -11.43 6.17 -9.78
CA PHE A 439 -12.10 5.53 -10.92
C PHE A 439 -12.03 3.99 -10.94
N GLN A 440 -11.22 3.36 -10.07
CA GLN A 440 -11.04 1.89 -10.08
C GLN A 440 -12.34 1.08 -9.81
N ARG A 441 -13.34 1.65 -9.13
CA ARG A 441 -14.52 0.90 -8.65
C ARG A 441 -15.81 1.19 -9.42
N LYS A 442 -15.74 1.30 -10.75
CA LYS A 442 -16.92 1.67 -11.56
C LYS A 442 -17.88 0.49 -11.87
N ASP A 443 -17.51 -0.74 -11.53
CA ASP A 443 -18.37 -1.92 -11.74
C ASP A 443 -19.21 -2.18 -10.48
N GLY A 444 -20.54 -2.11 -10.61
CA GLY A 444 -21.53 -2.08 -9.52
C GLY A 444 -21.65 -3.31 -8.60
N GLU A 445 -20.59 -4.12 -8.48
CA GLU A 445 -20.47 -5.16 -7.45
C GLU A 445 -19.53 -4.66 -6.34
N GLY A 446 -20.08 -4.21 -5.22
CA GLY A 446 -19.28 -3.76 -4.07
C GLY A 446 -20.06 -2.98 -3.02
N PRO A 447 -19.38 -2.53 -1.94
CA PRO A 447 -19.96 -1.64 -0.93
C PRO A 447 -20.49 -0.35 -1.56
N GLU A 448 -21.45 0.28 -0.88
CA GLU A 448 -21.78 1.68 -1.13
C GLU A 448 -20.49 2.51 -1.07
N PHE A 449 -20.34 3.46 -2.00
CA PHE A 449 -19.15 4.30 -2.08
C PHE A 449 -19.51 5.75 -1.89
N ARG A 450 -18.81 6.37 -0.95
CA ARG A 450 -18.90 7.79 -0.65
C ARG A 450 -17.50 8.38 -0.63
N TYR A 451 -17.36 9.62 -1.07
CA TYR A 451 -16.06 10.26 -1.09
C TYR A 451 -16.15 11.76 -0.80
N GLU A 452 -15.02 12.30 -0.36
CA GLU A 452 -14.82 13.73 -0.16
C GLU A 452 -13.37 14.11 -0.52
N PHE A 453 -13.24 15.11 -1.38
CA PHE A 453 -11.99 15.82 -1.66
C PHE A 453 -11.88 17.00 -0.72
N LEU A 454 -10.73 17.14 -0.07
CA LEU A 454 -10.45 18.14 0.94
C LEU A 454 -9.22 18.95 0.54
N ASN A 455 -9.31 20.28 0.60
CA ASN A 455 -8.17 21.17 0.43
C ASN A 455 -7.57 21.45 1.80
N ASN A 456 -6.32 21.03 1.99
CA ASN A 456 -5.58 21.22 3.24
C ASN A 456 -4.42 22.23 3.09
N ASN A 457 -4.52 23.14 2.12
CA ASN A 457 -3.70 24.36 2.00
C ASN A 457 -4.14 25.44 3.01
N VAL A 458 -4.49 25.01 4.21
CA VAL A 458 -4.94 25.85 5.33
C VAL A 458 -3.85 25.94 6.40
N PRO A 459 -3.84 26.99 7.23
CA PRO A 459 -2.92 27.10 8.35
C PRO A 459 -3.00 25.89 9.31
N LYS A 460 -1.88 25.58 9.97
CA LYS A 460 -1.81 24.50 10.98
C LYS A 460 -2.83 24.76 12.10
N GLY A 461 -3.76 23.84 12.27
CA GLY A 461 -4.82 23.90 13.28
C GLY A 461 -6.21 24.04 12.67
N ASP A 462 -6.30 24.69 11.51
CA ASP A 462 -7.57 24.93 10.82
C ASP A 462 -8.13 23.65 10.18
N ASP A 463 -9.43 23.67 9.89
CA ASP A 463 -10.11 22.59 9.18
C ASP A 463 -9.81 22.67 7.68
N PRO A 464 -9.48 21.54 7.02
CA PRO A 464 -9.43 21.53 5.57
C PRO A 464 -10.81 21.85 5.01
N THR A 465 -10.86 22.58 3.90
CA THR A 465 -12.12 22.94 3.26
C THR A 465 -12.57 21.85 2.29
N THR A 466 -13.88 21.66 2.16
CA THR A 466 -14.44 20.70 1.22
C THR A 466 -14.31 21.22 -0.21
N VAL A 467 -13.68 20.43 -1.08
CA VAL A 467 -13.47 20.72 -2.50
C VAL A 467 -14.58 20.11 -3.33
N ALA A 468 -14.86 18.84 -3.08
CA ALA A 468 -15.94 18.12 -3.72
C ALA A 468 -16.36 16.90 -2.88
N TYR A 469 -17.58 16.42 -3.03
CA TYR A 469 -18.04 15.20 -2.37
C TYR A 469 -19.13 14.51 -3.18
N GLY A 470 -19.41 13.25 -2.89
CA GLY A 470 -20.51 12.56 -3.54
C GLY A 470 -20.50 11.05 -3.43
N THR A 471 -21.18 10.43 -4.39
CA THR A 471 -21.36 8.97 -4.57
C THR A 471 -21.00 8.57 -6.00
N TYR A 472 -21.22 7.31 -6.39
CA TYR A 472 -21.05 6.90 -7.80
C TYR A 472 -21.92 7.69 -8.78
N ASP A 473 -23.11 8.12 -8.36
CA ASP A 473 -24.10 8.72 -9.24
C ASP A 473 -24.11 10.25 -9.23
N GLU A 474 -23.42 10.86 -8.24
CA GLU A 474 -23.43 12.31 -8.03
C GLU A 474 -22.08 12.81 -7.54
N MET A 475 -21.65 13.95 -8.07
CA MET A 475 -20.53 14.75 -7.55
C MET A 475 -20.97 16.19 -7.34
N ASN A 476 -20.71 16.71 -6.16
CA ASN A 476 -20.93 18.08 -5.78
C ASN A 476 -19.58 18.79 -5.71
N ILE A 477 -19.33 19.76 -6.57
CA ILE A 477 -18.06 20.50 -6.69
C ILE A 477 -18.23 21.89 -6.11
N LEU A 478 -17.41 22.22 -5.11
CA LEU A 478 -17.43 23.51 -4.40
C LEU A 478 -16.25 24.38 -4.81
N ASP A 479 -15.10 23.75 -5.06
CA ASP A 479 -13.86 24.43 -5.44
C ASP A 479 -13.24 23.77 -6.69
N VAL A 480 -13.44 24.42 -7.84
CA VAL A 480 -12.92 23.92 -9.13
C VAL A 480 -11.39 24.01 -9.18
N SER A 481 -10.81 25.07 -8.63
CA SER A 481 -9.36 25.30 -8.65
C SER A 481 -8.62 24.22 -7.87
N SER A 482 -9.07 23.94 -6.64
CA SER A 482 -8.46 22.87 -5.83
C SER A 482 -8.65 21.48 -6.46
N LEU A 483 -9.79 21.22 -7.12
CA LEU A 483 -9.99 19.96 -7.81
C LEU A 483 -9.06 19.80 -9.03
N MET A 484 -8.78 20.90 -9.73
CA MET A 484 -7.83 20.96 -10.85
C MET A 484 -6.39 20.72 -10.41
N ASP A 485 -6.05 21.09 -9.16
CA ASP A 485 -4.72 20.86 -8.60
C ASP A 485 -4.33 19.38 -8.51
N VAL A 486 -5.31 18.45 -8.52
CA VAL A 486 -5.06 17.01 -8.65
C VAL A 486 -4.27 16.69 -9.92
N CYS A 487 -4.48 17.42 -11.02
CA CYS A 487 -3.67 17.30 -12.24
C CYS A 487 -2.39 18.13 -12.18
N ARG A 488 -2.47 19.38 -11.71
CA ARG A 488 -1.30 20.29 -11.68
C ARG A 488 -0.16 19.70 -10.84
N TYR A 489 -0.45 19.16 -9.67
CA TYR A 489 0.56 18.63 -8.77
C TYR A 489 1.22 17.33 -9.24
N GLN A 490 0.74 16.70 -10.32
CA GLN A 490 1.43 15.57 -10.95
C GLN A 490 2.58 15.99 -11.87
N LYS A 491 2.65 17.27 -12.20
CA LYS A 491 3.61 17.84 -13.18
C LYS A 491 4.78 18.56 -12.53
N ILE A 492 4.86 18.57 -11.20
CA ILE A 492 5.95 19.24 -10.49
C ILE A 492 7.29 18.58 -10.79
N ASP A 493 8.35 19.41 -10.79
CA ASP A 493 9.73 18.96 -10.86
C ASP A 493 10.21 18.52 -9.47
N ILE A 494 10.43 17.21 -9.33
CA ILE A 494 10.92 16.60 -8.09
C ILE A 494 12.37 16.98 -7.75
N SER A 495 13.11 17.56 -8.71
CA SER A 495 14.49 18.01 -8.50
C SER A 495 14.62 19.45 -8.02
N GLY A 496 13.50 20.18 -7.92
CA GLY A 496 13.48 21.55 -7.43
C GLY A 496 13.98 21.67 -5.99
N SER A 497 14.72 22.75 -5.72
CA SER A 497 15.35 23.01 -4.42
C SER A 497 14.66 24.12 -3.62
N SER A 498 13.54 24.64 -4.12
CA SER A 498 12.69 25.63 -3.46
C SER A 498 11.27 25.58 -4.01
N ALA A 499 10.32 26.21 -3.31
CA ALA A 499 8.91 26.28 -3.72
C ALA A 499 8.70 26.88 -5.13
N ASP A 500 9.53 27.85 -5.54
CA ASP A 500 9.39 28.49 -6.86
C ASP A 500 9.97 27.62 -8.00
N GLU A 501 10.84 26.65 -7.68
CA GLU A 501 11.54 25.82 -8.67
C GLU A 501 10.79 24.52 -9.03
N ILE A 502 9.82 24.10 -8.21
CA ILE A 502 9.12 22.82 -8.44
C ILE A 502 8.01 22.92 -9.47
N TYR A 503 7.53 24.13 -9.81
CA TYR A 503 6.47 24.29 -10.79
C TYR A 503 7.04 24.39 -12.21
N PRO A 504 6.45 23.68 -13.19
CA PRO A 504 6.87 23.76 -14.58
C PRO A 504 6.48 25.12 -15.18
N SER A 505 6.65 25.26 -16.51
CA SER A 505 6.32 26.50 -17.20
C SER A 505 4.88 26.97 -16.92
N SER A 506 4.66 28.29 -16.90
CA SER A 506 3.32 28.86 -16.69
C SER A 506 2.30 28.34 -17.70
N ASP A 507 2.74 28.03 -18.92
CA ASP A 507 1.90 27.47 -19.98
C ASP A 507 1.38 26.08 -19.61
N GLU A 508 2.19 25.22 -18.99
CA GLU A 508 1.77 23.88 -18.53
C GLU A 508 0.82 23.93 -17.33
N MET A 509 0.87 25.02 -16.56
CA MET A 509 0.00 25.28 -15.41
C MET A 509 -1.32 25.99 -15.78
N LEU A 510 -1.48 26.40 -17.05
CA LEU A 510 -2.72 26.97 -17.55
C LEU A 510 -3.90 26.01 -17.34
N PRO A 511 -5.11 26.51 -17.05
CA PRO A 511 -6.25 25.67 -16.75
C PRO A 511 -6.59 24.67 -17.84
N GLU A 512 -6.52 25.08 -19.11
CA GLU A 512 -6.86 24.28 -20.28
C GLU A 512 -5.97 23.04 -20.43
N ASN A 513 -4.77 23.06 -19.84
CA ASN A 513 -3.82 21.96 -19.86
C ASN A 513 -3.97 21.03 -18.64
N ASN A 514 -4.92 21.27 -17.73
CA ASN A 514 -5.07 20.54 -16.47
C ASN A 514 -6.50 20.03 -16.20
N LEU A 515 -7.34 19.94 -17.25
CA LEU A 515 -8.75 19.57 -17.13
C LEU A 515 -9.00 18.06 -16.97
N ASP A 516 -8.03 17.21 -17.30
CA ASP A 516 -8.22 15.76 -17.49
C ASP A 516 -9.01 15.07 -16.38
N PHE A 517 -8.74 15.39 -15.10
CA PHE A 517 -9.45 14.79 -13.98
C PHE A 517 -10.92 15.18 -13.92
N ILE A 518 -11.18 16.49 -14.03
CA ILE A 518 -12.54 17.05 -13.96
C ILE A 518 -13.34 16.61 -15.18
N ALA A 519 -12.73 16.60 -16.36
CA ALA A 519 -13.34 16.09 -17.59
C ALA A 519 -13.74 14.62 -17.44
N GLN A 520 -12.86 13.78 -16.89
CA GLN A 520 -13.17 12.37 -16.61
C GLN A 520 -14.31 12.25 -15.59
N CYS A 521 -14.34 13.06 -14.52
CA CYS A 521 -15.46 13.10 -13.57
C CYS A 521 -16.78 13.41 -14.27
N ILE A 522 -16.80 14.41 -15.15
CA ILE A 522 -18.01 14.83 -15.89
C ILE A 522 -18.47 13.76 -16.89
N GLU A 523 -17.54 13.06 -17.52
CA GLU A 523 -17.85 11.94 -18.42
C GLU A 523 -18.41 10.74 -17.65
N ASP A 524 -17.83 10.44 -16.48
CA ASP A 524 -18.08 9.19 -15.78
C ASP A 524 -19.22 9.24 -14.77
N ILE A 525 -19.50 10.41 -14.20
CA ILE A 525 -20.47 10.58 -13.11
C ILE A 525 -21.76 11.20 -13.69
N PRO A 526 -22.92 10.55 -13.52
CA PRO A 526 -24.18 10.98 -14.11
C PRO A 526 -24.61 12.40 -13.76
N ASN A 527 -24.44 12.82 -12.50
CA ASN A 527 -24.88 14.13 -12.04
C ASN A 527 -23.70 14.91 -11.44
N ILE A 528 -23.40 16.06 -12.02
CA ILE A 528 -22.41 17.00 -11.49
C ILE A 528 -23.14 18.27 -11.07
N ASN A 529 -22.96 18.68 -9.81
CA ASN A 529 -23.50 19.92 -9.27
C ASN A 529 -22.35 20.86 -8.94
N PHE A 530 -22.41 22.09 -9.43
CA PHE A 530 -21.52 23.16 -8.99
C PHE A 530 -22.23 23.97 -7.90
N ILE A 531 -21.62 23.99 -6.71
CA ILE A 531 -22.21 24.52 -5.49
C ILE A 531 -21.36 25.67 -4.97
N ASP A 532 -22.01 26.75 -4.55
CA ASP A 532 -21.31 27.82 -3.86
C ASP A 532 -20.98 27.43 -2.41
N PRO A 533 -19.71 27.52 -1.98
CA PRO A 533 -19.29 27.02 -0.67
C PRO A 533 -19.86 27.80 0.53
N GLU A 534 -20.26 29.06 0.36
CA GLU A 534 -20.81 29.86 1.46
C GLU A 534 -22.31 29.63 1.63
N THR A 535 -23.04 29.61 0.52
CA THR A 535 -24.51 29.52 0.52
C THR A 535 -25.03 28.09 0.39
N HIS A 536 -24.18 27.15 0.01
CA HIS A 536 -24.54 25.76 -0.35
C HIS A 536 -25.61 25.66 -1.43
N ARG A 537 -25.76 26.71 -2.26
CA ARG A 537 -26.73 26.72 -3.37
C ARG A 537 -26.07 26.21 -4.65
N VAL A 538 -26.77 25.31 -5.34
CA VAL A 538 -26.37 24.86 -6.68
C VAL A 538 -26.63 25.99 -7.68
N TYR A 539 -25.60 26.38 -8.43
CA TYR A 539 -25.71 27.44 -9.44
C TYR A 539 -25.57 26.92 -10.88
N ALA A 540 -24.95 25.75 -11.06
CA ALA A 540 -24.87 25.07 -12.34
C ALA A 540 -24.87 23.55 -12.15
N GLN A 541 -25.35 22.82 -13.16
CA GLN A 541 -25.41 21.37 -13.16
C GLN A 541 -25.01 20.80 -14.51
N ILE A 542 -24.55 19.55 -14.51
CA ILE A 542 -24.46 18.69 -15.69
C ILE A 542 -25.21 17.41 -15.36
N ASN A 543 -26.33 17.19 -16.04
CA ASN A 543 -27.19 16.02 -15.83
C ASN A 543 -27.07 15.11 -17.06
N ALA A 544 -26.45 13.95 -16.89
CA ALA A 544 -26.15 12.99 -17.96
C ALA A 544 -25.48 13.67 -19.18
N GLY A 545 -24.46 14.49 -18.93
CA GLY A 545 -23.73 15.25 -19.95
C GLY A 545 -24.45 16.50 -20.48
N VAL A 546 -25.63 16.86 -19.95
CA VAL A 546 -26.38 18.05 -20.37
C VAL A 546 -26.16 19.20 -19.37
N PRO A 547 -25.46 20.28 -19.76
CA PRO A 547 -25.22 21.42 -18.88
C PRO A 547 -26.46 22.30 -18.71
N VAL A 548 -26.72 22.74 -17.49
CA VAL A 548 -27.85 23.60 -17.09
C VAL A 548 -27.35 24.68 -16.13
N ILE A 549 -27.71 25.94 -16.40
CA ILE A 549 -27.44 27.06 -15.50
C ILE A 549 -28.68 27.28 -14.63
N ILE A 550 -28.52 27.23 -13.31
CA ILE A 550 -29.60 27.42 -12.33
C ILE A 550 -29.64 28.85 -11.84
N ASP A 551 -28.47 29.42 -11.54
CA ASP A 551 -28.32 30.79 -11.05
C ASP A 551 -27.30 31.52 -11.94
N ALA A 552 -27.82 32.33 -12.88
CA ALA A 552 -27.01 32.95 -13.93
C ALA A 552 -26.01 33.98 -13.39
N ASP A 553 -26.41 34.75 -12.37
CA ASP A 553 -25.54 35.77 -11.77
C ASP A 553 -24.34 35.11 -11.10
N MET A 554 -24.59 34.09 -10.28
CA MET A 554 -23.53 33.33 -9.62
C MET A 554 -22.66 32.55 -10.61
N PHE A 555 -23.27 31.96 -11.64
CA PHE A 555 -22.52 31.29 -12.70
C PHE A 555 -21.55 32.27 -13.40
N HIS A 556 -22.02 33.46 -13.80
CA HIS A 556 -21.17 34.45 -14.45
C HIS A 556 -20.10 35.03 -13.52
N GLU A 557 -20.40 35.18 -12.24
CA GLU A 557 -19.42 35.57 -11.23
C GLU A 557 -18.28 34.55 -11.16
N LYS A 558 -18.59 33.26 -10.98
CA LYS A 558 -17.58 32.18 -10.91
C LYS A 558 -16.83 32.05 -12.24
N ASN A 559 -17.50 32.24 -13.38
CA ASN A 559 -16.90 32.19 -14.72
C ASN A 559 -15.88 33.32 -15.01
N ASN A 560 -15.71 34.31 -14.11
CA ASN A 560 -14.61 35.27 -14.21
C ASN A 560 -13.26 34.68 -13.76
N ASN A 561 -13.27 33.61 -12.98
CA ASN A 561 -12.07 32.86 -12.65
C ASN A 561 -11.68 31.97 -13.84
N SER A 562 -10.40 32.00 -14.24
CA SER A 562 -9.88 31.25 -15.38
C SER A 562 -10.06 29.73 -15.25
N ASP A 563 -9.93 29.18 -14.04
CA ASP A 563 -10.08 27.74 -13.79
C ASP A 563 -11.53 27.30 -14.02
N TYR A 564 -12.48 28.05 -13.45
CA TYR A 564 -13.91 27.81 -13.63
C TYR A 564 -14.31 27.98 -15.09
N LYS A 565 -13.82 29.03 -15.74
CA LYS A 565 -14.07 29.30 -17.15
C LYS A 565 -13.64 28.16 -18.05
N ALA A 566 -12.42 27.63 -17.84
CA ALA A 566 -11.90 26.53 -18.65
C ALA A 566 -12.77 25.27 -18.50
N VAL A 567 -13.19 24.93 -17.28
CA VAL A 567 -14.12 23.81 -17.04
C VAL A 567 -15.47 24.06 -17.71
N PHE A 568 -16.06 25.25 -17.58
CA PHE A 568 -17.36 25.54 -18.17
C PHE A 568 -17.36 25.57 -19.70
N ASP A 569 -16.28 26.08 -20.30
CA ASP A 569 -16.09 26.10 -21.75
C ASP A 569 -15.94 24.67 -22.30
N ASP A 570 -15.12 23.82 -21.65
CA ASP A 570 -14.93 22.41 -22.01
C ASP A 570 -16.19 21.57 -21.82
N SER A 571 -16.95 21.83 -20.75
CA SER A 571 -18.19 21.13 -20.41
C SER A 571 -19.42 21.57 -21.23
N GLY A 572 -19.24 22.49 -22.19
CA GLY A 572 -20.30 22.89 -23.12
C GLY A 572 -21.36 23.83 -22.54
N PHE A 573 -21.12 24.50 -21.40
CA PHE A 573 -22.06 25.47 -20.83
C PHE A 573 -22.36 26.65 -21.76
N SER A 574 -21.49 26.94 -22.72
CA SER A 574 -21.73 27.92 -23.80
C SER A 574 -23.00 27.65 -24.61
N ARG A 575 -23.51 26.40 -24.59
CA ARG A 575 -24.75 25.99 -25.26
C ARG A 575 -25.93 25.84 -24.29
N ALA A 576 -25.71 26.04 -22.99
CA ALA A 576 -26.73 25.89 -21.97
C ALA A 576 -27.75 27.03 -22.02
N VAL A 577 -29.00 26.71 -21.67
CA VAL A 577 -30.05 27.71 -21.51
C VAL A 577 -29.67 28.64 -20.36
N GLY A 578 -29.68 29.96 -20.61
CA GLY A 578 -29.30 30.98 -19.63
C GLY A 578 -27.88 31.55 -19.79
N TYR A 579 -27.03 30.96 -20.63
CA TYR A 579 -25.63 31.40 -20.79
C TYR A 579 -25.47 32.83 -21.34
N SER A 580 -26.42 33.32 -22.14
CA SER A 580 -26.39 34.67 -22.72
C SER A 580 -27.10 35.73 -21.87
N LEU A 581 -27.69 35.35 -20.74
CA LEU A 581 -28.34 36.28 -19.81
C LEU A 581 -27.27 36.92 -18.92
N GLN A 582 -26.44 37.79 -19.50
CA GLN A 582 -25.60 38.70 -18.70
C GLN A 582 -26.52 39.57 -17.85
N SER A 583 -26.12 39.77 -16.60
CA SER A 583 -26.76 40.66 -15.64
C SER A 583 -27.10 42.00 -16.29
N GLN A 584 -28.39 42.24 -16.52
CA GLN A 584 -28.88 43.60 -16.64
C GLN A 584 -28.66 44.21 -15.26
N SER A 585 -27.60 45.02 -15.13
CA SER A 585 -27.42 45.86 -13.95
C SER A 585 -28.73 46.61 -13.70
N PRO A 586 -29.34 46.53 -12.50
CA PRO A 586 -30.45 47.40 -12.17
C PRO A 586 -29.88 48.79 -11.86
N ASP A 587 -29.49 49.52 -12.89
CA ASP A 587 -29.43 50.98 -12.81
C ASP A 587 -30.86 51.50 -12.94
N MET A 588 -31.53 51.64 -11.79
CA MET A 588 -32.40 52.78 -11.45
C MET A 588 -32.63 52.89 -9.95
#